data_AF-A0A3S5AFX2-F1
#
_entry.id   AF-A0A3S5AFX2-F1
#
_cell.length_a   1.000
_cell.length_b   1.000
_cell.length_c   1.000
_cell.angle_alpha   90.00
_cell.angle_beta   90.00
_cell.angle_gamma   90.00
#
_symmetry.space_group_name_H-M   'P 1'
#
loop_
_entity.id
_entity.type
_entity.pdbx_description
1 polymer ?
#
loop_
_entity_poly.entity_id
_entity_poly.type
_entity_poly.pdbx_seq_one_letter_code
_entity_poly.pdbx_strand_id
1 'polypeptide(L)' 'MVDNPLNCGCRLKWLQRLLVHTEAGDNQWARCAQPTRLSGQLIRELTDEQMQCIEESSDGRKVFPKIGFEY' A
#
# COMPACT_ATOMS: atom_id res chain seq x y z
N MET A 1 -8.57 -18.41 -3.27
CA MET A 1 -7.81 -17.58 -4.22
C MET A 1 -7.32 -16.36 -3.47
N VAL A 2 -6.10 -16.38 -2.94
CA VAL A 2 -5.47 -15.19 -2.33
C VAL A 2 -3.99 -15.18 -2.73
N ASP A 3 -3.76 -15.13 -4.05
CA ASP A 3 -2.41 -15.01 -4.62
C ASP A 3 -2.36 -13.84 -5.60
N ASN A 4 -3.02 -12.72 -5.25
CA ASN A 4 -2.73 -11.45 -5.91
C ASN A 4 -1.69 -10.72 -5.06
N PRO A 5 -0.41 -10.63 -5.49
CA PRO A 5 0.61 -9.94 -4.72
C PRO A 5 0.34 -8.42 -4.73
N LEU A 6 -0.38 -7.93 -3.72
CA LEU A 6 -0.80 -6.54 -3.64
C LEU A 6 0.40 -5.64 -3.31
N ASN A 7 0.66 -4.65 -4.17
CA ASN A 7 1.63 -3.58 -3.91
C ASN A 7 0.93 -2.39 -3.27
N CYS A 8 1.07 -2.27 -1.95
CA CYS A 8 0.38 -1.33 -1.09
C CYS A 8 1.02 0.06 -1.05
N GLY A 9 1.26 0.64 -2.22
CA GLY A 9 1.68 2.02 -2.37
C GLY A 9 0.50 3.00 -2.45
N CYS A 10 0.82 4.25 -2.78
CA CYS A 10 -0.14 5.35 -2.91
C CYS A 10 -1.34 5.07 -3.84
N ARG A 11 -1.12 4.29 -4.90
CA ARG A 11 -2.15 3.92 -5.87
C ARG A 11 -3.19 2.96 -5.32
N LEU A 12 -2.93 2.34 -4.16
CA LEU A 12 -3.81 1.36 -3.54
C LEU A 12 -4.62 1.93 -2.36
N LYS A 13 -4.50 3.24 -2.06
CA LYS A 13 -5.24 3.92 -0.98
C LYS A 13 -6.75 3.82 -1.12
N TRP A 14 -7.27 3.83 -2.36
CA TRP A 14 -8.70 3.69 -2.61
C TRP A 14 -9.25 2.37 -2.05
N LEU A 15 -8.46 1.29 -2.14
CA LEU A 15 -8.84 -0.03 -1.66
C LEU A 15 -8.83 -0.09 -0.14
N GLN A 16 -7.85 0.54 0.50
CA GLN A 16 -7.85 0.72 1.96
C GLN A 16 -9.13 1.43 2.43
N ARG A 17 -9.49 2.55 1.79
CA ARG A 17 -10.69 3.31 2.18
C ARG A 17 -11.95 2.48 1.97
N LEU A 18 -12.05 1.77 0.86
CA LEU A 18 -13.15 0.84 0.61
C LEU A 18 -13.26 -0.21 1.72
N LEU A 19 -12.15 -0.90 2.03
CA LEU A 19 -12.13 -1.97 3.04
C LEU A 19 -12.43 -1.49 4.47
N VAL A 20 -12.14 -0.22 4.80
CA VAL A 20 -12.47 0.37 6.11
C VAL A 20 -13.97 0.67 6.23
N HIS A 21 -14.62 1.09 5.14
CA HIS A 21 -16.03 1.52 5.17
C HIS A 21 -17.01 0.39 4.86
N THR A 22 -16.54 -0.70 4.25
CA THR A 22 -17.36 -1.88 4.02
C THR A 22 -17.38 -2.72 5.29
N GLU A 23 -18.55 -3.19 5.74
CA GLU A 23 -18.65 -4.26 6.74
C GLU A 23 -18.07 -5.54 6.13
N ALA A 24 -16.74 -5.62 6.11
CA ALA A 24 -16.02 -6.65 5.40
C ALA A 24 -16.20 -7.96 6.16
N GLY A 25 -17.09 -8.82 5.65
CA GLY A 25 -17.07 -10.26 5.88
C GLY A 25 -15.78 -10.87 5.34
N ASP A 26 -15.87 -11.92 4.51
CA ASP A 26 -14.75 -12.69 3.92
C ASP A 26 -13.67 -11.89 3.10
N ASN A 27 -13.61 -10.56 3.20
CA ASN A 27 -12.60 -9.70 2.57
C ASN A 27 -11.56 -9.13 3.56
N GLN A 28 -11.59 -9.56 4.83
CA GLN A 28 -10.59 -9.17 5.84
C GLN A 28 -9.18 -9.74 5.58
N TRP A 29 -8.94 -10.43 4.46
CA TRP A 29 -7.67 -11.09 4.15
C TRP A 29 -6.83 -10.40 3.08
N ALA A 30 -7.23 -9.23 2.59
CA ALA A 30 -6.44 -8.48 1.63
C ALA A 30 -5.13 -8.01 2.28
N ARG A 31 -4.04 -8.78 2.06
CA ARG A 31 -2.71 -8.54 2.59
C ARG A 31 -1.78 -7.98 1.53
N CYS A 32 -0.91 -7.09 1.94
CA CYS A 32 0.17 -6.60 1.10
C CYS A 32 1.21 -7.69 0.87
N ALA A 33 1.67 -7.85 -0.37
CA ALA A 33 2.88 -8.61 -0.67
C ALA A 33 4.09 -7.67 -0.82
N GLN A 34 3.84 -6.45 -1.27
CA GLN A 34 4.84 -5.41 -1.45
C GLN A 34 4.31 -4.06 -0.97
N PRO A 35 5.19 -3.09 -0.67
CA PRO A 35 6.64 -3.25 -0.48
C PRO A 35 6.97 -4.16 0.72
N THR A 36 8.20 -4.69 0.81
CA THR A 36 8.64 -5.62 1.88
C THR A 36 8.30 -5.11 3.28
N ARG A 37 8.37 -3.79 3.51
CA ARG A 37 8.04 -3.15 4.80
C ARG A 37 6.57 -3.30 5.21
N LEU A 38 5.66 -3.52 4.26
CA LEU A 38 4.23 -3.72 4.50
C LEU A 38 3.81 -5.17 4.26
N SER A 39 4.71 -6.04 3.83
CA SER A 39 4.40 -7.43 3.49
C SER A 39 3.72 -8.15 4.66
N GLY A 40 2.60 -8.81 4.39
CA GLY A 40 1.78 -9.52 5.37
C GLY A 40 0.78 -8.66 6.14
N GLN A 41 0.90 -7.32 6.10
CA GLN A 41 -0.05 -6.42 6.75
C GLN A 41 -1.39 -6.36 6.01
N LEU A 42 -2.47 -6.19 6.76
CA LEU A 42 -3.81 -6.02 6.21
C LEU A 42 -3.97 -4.62 5.63
N ILE A 43 -4.48 -4.52 4.41
CA ILE A 43 -4.65 -3.23 3.72
C ILE A 43 -5.53 -2.27 4.52
N ARG A 44 -6.56 -2.78 5.20
CA ARG A 44 -7.48 -1.96 6.02
C ARG A 44 -6.82 -1.32 7.24
N GLU A 45 -5.70 -1.87 7.71
CA GLU A 45 -4.98 -1.41 8.91
C GLU A 45 -3.89 -0.40 8.58
N LEU A 46 -3.59 -0.20 7.30
CA LEU A 46 -2.57 0.74 6.85
C LEU A 46 -3.04 2.19 6.93
N THR A 47 -2.12 3.10 7.21
CA THR A 47 -2.34 4.54 7.11
C THR A 47 -1.94 5.09 5.74
N ASP A 48 -2.47 6.26 5.40
CA ASP A 48 -2.14 6.99 4.16
C ASP A 48 -0.63 7.33 4.07
N GLU A 49 0.09 7.42 5.19
CA GLU A 49 1.53 7.70 5.27
C GLU A 49 2.37 6.44 5.04
N GLN A 50 1.87 5.27 5.44
CA GLN A 50 2.50 3.99 5.16
C GLN A 50 2.37 3.65 3.67
N MET A 51 1.25 4.01 3.04
CA MET A 51 0.94 3.81 1.63
C MET A 51 1.52 4.91 0.74
N GLN A 52 2.83 5.13 0.79
CA GLN A 52 3.54 6.09 -0.07
C GLN A 52 3.89 5.50 -1.44
N CYS A 53 3.98 6.33 -2.47
CA CYS A 53 4.58 5.92 -3.75
C CYS A 53 6.08 5.77 -3.54
N ILE A 54 6.64 4.63 -3.93
CA ILE A 54 8.09 4.50 -4.12
C ILE A 54 8.26 4.48 -5.62
N GLU A 55 8.93 5.48 -6.19
CA GLU A 55 9.23 5.45 -7.61
C GLU A 55 10.38 4.45 -7.82
N GLU A 56 10.08 3.32 -8.45
CA GLU A 56 11.10 2.44 -9.01
C GLU A 56 11.55 3.05 -10.33
N SER A 57 12.63 3.84 -10.30
CA SER A 57 13.34 4.21 -11.53
C SER A 57 13.84 2.93 -12.20
N SER A 58 13.79 2.85 -13.54
CA SER A 58 14.20 1.67 -14.35
C SER A 58 15.61 1.12 -14.06
N ASP A 59 16.41 1.85 -13.28
CA ASP A 59 17.74 1.51 -12.76
C ASP A 59 17.72 0.71 -11.44
N GLY A 60 16.56 0.31 -10.91
CA GLY A 60 16.45 -0.50 -9.69
C GLY A 60 16.77 0.23 -8.38
N ARG A 61 17.01 1.55 -8.43
CA ARG A 61 17.09 2.40 -7.24
C ARG A 61 15.70 2.78 -6.75
N LYS A 62 15.43 2.48 -5.48
CA LYS A 62 14.28 3.00 -4.73
C LYS A 62 14.47 4.51 -4.59
N VAL A 63 13.80 5.30 -5.42
CA VAL A 63 13.74 6.75 -5.24
C VAL A 63 12.66 7.00 -4.21
N PHE A 64 13.09 7.33 -2.98
CA PHE A 64 12.18 7.87 -2.00
C PHE A 64 11.80 9.28 -2.45
N PRO A 65 10.50 9.61 -2.56
CA PRO A 65 10.11 10.98 -2.80
C PRO A 65 10.69 11.82 -1.65
N LYS A 66 11.59 12.75 -1.96
CA LYS A 66 11.95 13.78 -1.00
C LYS A 66 10.68 14.58 -0.77
N ILE A 67 10.07 14.38 0.40
CA ILE A 67 9.02 15.25 0.93
C ILE A 67 9.68 16.60 1.20
N GLY A 68 9.83 17.40 0.15
CA GLY A 68 10.17 18.82 0.23
C GLY A 68 8.86 19.59 0.39
N PHE A 69 8.53 19.95 1.62
CA PHE A 69 7.76 21.17 1.84
C PHE A 69 8.75 22.33 1.67
N GLU A 70 8.84 22.86 0.45
CA GLU A 70 9.38 24.21 0.23
C GLU A 70 8.18 25.15 0.13
N TYR A 71 8.07 26.05 1.10
CA TYR A 71 7.49 27.38 0.95
C TYR A 71 8.45 28.40 1.58
#